data_AF-A0A0E3JY50-F1
#
_entry.id   AF-A0A0E3JY50-F1
#
_cell.length_a   1.000
_cell.length_b   1.000
_cell.length_c   1.000
_cell.angle_alpha   90.00
_cell.angle_beta   90.00
_cell.angle_gamma   90.00
#
_symmetry.space_group_name_H-M   'P 1'
#
loop_
_entity.id
_entity.type
_entity.pdbx_description
1 polymer ?
#
loop_
_entity_poly.entity_id
_entity_poly.type
_entity_poly.pdbx_seq_one_letter_code
_entity_poly.pdbx_strand_id
1 'polypeptide(L)'
;MKKIKEVLKVKILKRILFLGLLLNVFVLVGCNLSNSSSKLPDSKPKDFNFVFNYGINAKNRLNTIQGNYTKDMIGESPITINLKLSDKDMESIYSEMKKINILSYPENFEPQGNVLQKPFKTYTIKAIYDGKEKNIFWKDENMSKDKNAVQLRDLFKKIQETIESKEDYKKLPIPQSGYE
;
A
#
# COMPACT_ATOMS: atom_id res chain seq x y z
N MET A 1 -70.82 5.83 -24.33
CA MET A 1 -69.58 5.04 -24.59
C MET A 1 -68.35 5.85 -25.01
N LYS A 2 -68.46 6.97 -25.74
CA LYS A 2 -67.30 7.75 -26.25
C LYS A 2 -66.42 8.38 -25.14
N LYS A 3 -67.04 8.89 -24.07
CA LYS A 3 -66.37 9.57 -22.94
C LYS A 3 -65.44 8.66 -22.11
N ILE A 4 -65.78 7.36 -22.01
CA ILE A 4 -64.99 6.38 -21.23
C ILE A 4 -63.70 6.00 -21.97
N LYS A 5 -63.73 5.91 -23.30
CA LYS A 5 -62.54 5.60 -24.13
C LYS A 5 -61.50 6.74 -24.09
N GLU A 6 -61.96 7.98 -24.05
CA GLU A 6 -61.10 9.18 -23.92
C GLU A 6 -60.37 9.21 -22.56
N VAL A 7 -61.09 8.98 -21.46
CA VAL A 7 -60.50 8.97 -20.11
C VAL A 7 -59.48 7.82 -19.96
N LEU A 8 -59.75 6.67 -20.57
CA LEU A 8 -58.84 5.52 -20.56
C LEU A 8 -57.56 5.81 -21.37
N LYS A 9 -57.69 6.45 -22.54
CA LYS A 9 -56.53 6.88 -23.36
C LYS A 9 -55.63 7.85 -22.61
N VAL A 10 -56.20 8.86 -21.94
CA VAL A 10 -55.41 9.85 -21.18
C VAL A 10 -54.71 9.21 -19.97
N LYS A 11 -55.35 8.26 -19.28
CA LYS A 11 -54.71 7.50 -18.18
C LYS A 11 -53.56 6.62 -18.68
N ILE A 12 -53.72 5.95 -19.82
CA ILE A 12 -52.68 5.11 -20.42
C ILE A 12 -51.52 5.97 -20.94
N LEU A 13 -51.82 7.09 -21.60
CA LEU A 13 -50.82 8.03 -22.10
C LEU A 13 -50.00 8.64 -20.96
N LYS A 14 -50.63 9.02 -19.84
CA LYS A 14 -49.92 9.49 -18.63
C LYS A 14 -49.03 8.41 -18.00
N ARG A 15 -49.46 7.14 -17.99
CA ARG A 15 -48.64 6.02 -17.47
C ARG A 15 -47.45 5.72 -18.37
N ILE A 16 -47.60 5.80 -19.69
CA ILE A 16 -46.49 5.64 -20.65
C ILE A 16 -45.50 6.82 -20.54
N LEU A 17 -46.00 8.05 -20.37
CA LEU A 17 -45.15 9.22 -20.13
C LEU A 17 -44.35 9.11 -18.81
N PHE A 18 -44.97 8.56 -17.76
CA PHE A 18 -44.32 8.36 -16.44
C PHE A 18 -43.27 7.24 -16.48
N LEU A 19 -43.50 6.16 -17.25
CA LEU A 19 -42.50 5.10 -17.45
C LEU A 19 -41.30 5.58 -18.28
N GLY A 20 -41.51 6.46 -19.26
CA GLY A 20 -40.42 7.04 -20.05
C GLY A 20 -39.50 7.99 -19.26
N LEU A 21 -40.05 8.67 -18.25
CA LEU A 21 -39.28 9.59 -17.38
C LEU A 21 -38.40 8.86 -16.36
N LEU A 22 -38.80 7.67 -15.92
CA LEU A 22 -38.06 6.83 -14.96
C LEU A 22 -36.89 6.05 -15.59
N LEU A 23 -36.84 5.92 -16.92
CA LEU A 23 -35.80 5.16 -17.62
C LEU A 23 -34.49 5.94 -17.87
N ASN A 24 -34.44 7.24 -17.55
CA ASN A 24 -33.30 8.12 -17.86
C ASN A 24 -32.32 8.38 -16.70
N VAL A 25 -32.43 7.65 -15.58
CA VAL A 25 -31.50 7.81 -14.42
C VAL A 25 -30.39 6.75 -14.40
N PHE A 26 -30.34 5.83 -15.36
CA PHE A 26 -29.40 4.70 -15.36
C PHE A 26 -28.23 4.81 -16.34
N VAL A 27 -27.84 6.01 -16.75
CA VAL A 27 -26.63 6.21 -17.55
C VAL A 27 -25.80 7.30 -16.90
N LEU A 28 -24.57 6.93 -16.52
CA LEU A 28 -23.45 7.71 -15.96
C LEU A 28 -22.96 7.23 -14.58
N VAL A 29 -22.90 5.91 -14.35
CA VAL A 29 -21.74 5.36 -13.62
C VAL A 29 -20.60 5.28 -14.63
N GLY A 30 -20.01 6.43 -14.92
CA GLY A 30 -18.73 6.49 -15.60
C GLY A 30 -17.70 5.90 -14.66
N CYS A 31 -17.31 4.64 -14.90
CA CYS A 31 -16.07 4.11 -14.38
C CYS A 31 -14.97 5.07 -14.80
N ASN A 32 -14.45 5.89 -13.87
CA ASN A 32 -13.13 6.48 -14.02
C ASN A 32 -12.12 5.35 -13.88
N LEU A 33 -12.05 4.48 -14.89
CA LEU A 33 -10.91 3.62 -15.11
C LEU A 33 -9.81 4.49 -15.70
N SER A 34 -9.31 5.41 -14.88
CA SER A 34 -8.06 6.10 -15.16
C SER A 34 -6.97 5.06 -14.97
N ASN A 35 -6.70 4.26 -16.01
CA ASN A 35 -5.45 3.53 -16.20
C ASN A 35 -4.29 4.52 -16.45
N SER A 36 -4.18 5.51 -15.57
CA SER A 36 -2.98 6.32 -15.43
C SER A 36 -2.06 5.46 -14.59
N SER A 37 -0.92 5.05 -15.14
CA SER A 37 0.19 4.56 -14.32
C SER A 37 0.59 5.72 -13.39
N SER A 38 -0.10 5.86 -12.26
CA SER A 38 0.06 6.98 -11.36
C SER A 38 1.44 6.84 -10.74
N LYS A 39 2.37 7.72 -11.12
CA LYS A 39 3.64 7.84 -10.43
C LYS A 39 3.41 8.61 -9.13
N LEU A 40 4.32 8.46 -8.17
CA LEU A 40 4.35 9.37 -7.03
C LEU A 40 4.52 10.83 -7.52
N PRO A 41 3.96 11.82 -6.79
CA PRO A 41 4.13 13.24 -7.09
C PRO A 41 5.59 13.67 -7.27
N ASP A 42 5.81 14.79 -7.95
CA ASP A 42 7.18 15.16 -8.30
C ASP A 42 8.04 15.53 -7.07
N SER A 43 7.44 16.24 -6.12
CA SER A 43 7.99 16.54 -4.80
C SER A 43 7.31 15.68 -3.74
N LYS A 44 8.01 15.43 -2.61
CA LYS A 44 7.45 14.70 -1.47
C LYS A 44 6.26 15.46 -0.87
N PRO A 45 5.05 14.87 -0.83
CA PRO A 45 3.89 15.48 -0.19
C PRO A 45 4.12 15.74 1.30
N LYS A 46 3.41 16.75 1.84
CA LYS A 46 3.50 17.09 3.27
C LYS A 46 2.98 15.97 4.17
N ASP A 47 2.00 15.22 3.69
CA ASP A 47 1.40 14.08 4.40
C ASP A 47 2.14 12.76 4.16
N PHE A 48 3.26 12.78 3.42
CA PHE A 48 4.00 11.56 3.12
C PHE A 48 4.48 10.86 4.39
N ASN A 49 3.96 9.66 4.59
CA ASN A 49 4.30 8.77 5.69
C ASN A 49 4.25 7.33 5.20
N PHE A 50 4.87 6.42 5.96
CA PHE A 50 4.74 4.99 5.74
C PHE A 50 4.85 4.17 7.02
N VAL A 51 4.25 2.98 6.96
CA VAL A 51 4.46 1.89 7.91
C VAL A 51 5.18 0.77 7.18
N PHE A 52 6.34 0.37 7.67
CA PHE A 52 7.18 -0.66 7.06
C PHE A 52 7.41 -1.79 8.06
N ASN A 53 7.11 -3.02 7.65
CA ASN A 53 7.37 -4.22 8.42
C ASN A 53 8.32 -5.14 7.68
N TYR A 54 9.25 -5.77 8.40
CA TYR A 54 10.27 -6.65 7.81
C TYR A 54 10.77 -7.74 8.77
N GLY A 55 11.58 -8.65 8.22
CA GLY A 55 12.14 -9.80 8.95
C GLY A 55 11.30 -11.06 8.75
N ILE A 56 11.58 -12.09 9.54
CA ILE A 56 10.77 -13.31 9.50
C ILE A 56 9.37 -12.97 10.02
N ASN A 57 8.35 -13.34 9.25
CA ASN A 57 6.94 -13.00 9.53
C ASN A 57 6.66 -11.49 9.70
N ALA A 58 7.52 -10.61 9.17
CA ALA A 58 7.36 -9.15 9.22
C ALA A 58 7.16 -8.58 10.65
N LYS A 59 7.91 -9.10 11.64
CA LYS A 59 7.74 -8.71 13.05
C LYS A 59 8.46 -7.43 13.48
N ASN A 60 9.47 -6.97 12.73
CA ASN A 60 10.06 -5.65 12.95
C ASN A 60 9.19 -4.60 12.26
N ARG A 61 8.95 -3.45 12.89
CA ARG A 61 8.00 -2.44 12.40
C ARG A 61 8.49 -1.02 12.64
N LEU A 62 8.61 -0.23 11.57
CA LEU A 62 8.73 1.23 11.65
C LEU A 62 7.38 1.87 11.33
N ASN A 63 6.91 2.78 12.19
CA ASN A 63 5.74 3.61 11.93
C ASN A 63 6.12 5.08 11.96
N THR A 64 6.24 5.69 10.78
CA THR A 64 6.62 7.12 10.68
C THR A 64 5.49 8.08 11.08
N ILE A 65 4.23 7.64 11.02
CA ILE A 65 3.06 8.42 11.45
C ILE A 65 3.13 8.67 12.97
N GLN A 66 3.44 7.61 13.72
CA GLN A 66 3.54 7.66 15.18
C GLN A 66 4.97 8.00 15.65
N GLY A 67 5.97 7.87 14.78
CA GLY A 67 7.37 8.08 15.14
C GLY A 67 7.93 7.03 16.09
N ASN A 68 7.56 5.76 15.89
CA ASN A 68 8.02 4.64 16.72
C ASN A 68 8.56 3.47 15.88
N TYR A 69 9.42 2.68 16.52
CA TYR A 69 9.97 1.45 15.99
C TYR A 69 9.75 0.32 16.98
N THR A 70 9.27 -0.82 16.49
CA THR A 70 9.12 -2.07 17.24
C THR A 70 10.13 -3.09 16.70
N LYS A 71 11.03 -3.54 17.58
CA LYS A 71 12.00 -4.60 17.30
C LYS A 71 11.42 -5.96 17.71
N ASP A 72 11.56 -6.92 16.82
CA ASP A 72 11.33 -8.31 17.15
C ASP A 72 12.47 -8.84 18.02
N MET A 73 12.11 -9.40 19.18
CA MET A 73 13.06 -9.94 20.15
C MET A 73 13.15 -11.47 20.14
N ILE A 74 12.47 -12.14 19.21
CA ILE A 74 12.56 -13.58 18.92
C ILE A 74 12.40 -14.45 20.18
N GLY A 75 11.19 -14.97 20.42
CA GLY A 75 10.90 -15.77 21.62
C GLY A 75 10.67 -14.94 22.89
N GLU A 76 11.03 -13.65 22.85
CA GLU A 76 10.71 -12.66 23.87
C GLU A 76 9.66 -11.65 23.40
N SER A 77 9.16 -10.83 24.33
CA SER A 77 8.25 -9.74 23.99
C SER A 77 8.95 -8.67 23.14
N PRO A 78 8.29 -8.14 22.10
CA PRO A 78 8.90 -7.12 21.25
C PRO A 78 9.12 -5.82 22.01
N ILE A 79 10.22 -5.13 21.70
CA ILE A 79 10.56 -3.83 22.31
C ILE A 79 10.13 -2.71 21.38
N THR A 80 9.39 -1.73 21.89
CA THR A 80 9.01 -0.52 21.14
C THR A 80 9.70 0.71 21.71
N ILE A 81 10.31 1.50 20.82
CA ILE A 81 10.98 2.75 21.14
C ILE A 81 10.44 3.89 20.29
N ASN A 82 10.61 5.12 20.79
CA ASN A 82 10.49 6.30 19.94
C ASN A 82 11.68 6.31 18.98
N LEU A 83 11.39 6.35 17.68
CA LEU A 83 12.39 6.43 16.63
C LEU A 83 11.77 7.17 15.45
N LYS A 84 12.28 8.38 15.20
CA LYS A 84 11.84 9.22 14.09
C LYS A 84 12.93 9.27 13.04
N LEU A 85 12.52 9.20 11.78
CA LEU A 85 13.41 9.47 10.65
C LEU A 85 13.57 10.99 10.50
N SER A 86 14.76 11.43 10.08
CA SER A 86 14.96 12.85 9.75
C SER A 86 14.26 13.20 8.43
N ASP A 87 14.02 14.49 8.18
CA ASP A 87 13.46 14.93 6.90
C ASP A 87 14.31 14.48 5.70
N LYS A 88 15.63 14.48 5.86
CA LYS A 88 16.58 13.98 4.85
C LYS A 88 16.40 12.49 4.56
N ASP A 89 16.17 11.69 5.59
CA ASP A 89 15.91 10.25 5.43
C ASP A 89 14.57 10.02 4.71
N MET A 90 13.54 10.75 5.13
CA MET A 90 12.20 10.69 4.51
C MET A 90 12.25 11.08 3.04
N GLU A 91 13.00 12.13 2.69
CA GLU A 91 13.22 12.56 1.30
C GLU A 91 13.98 11.52 0.47
N SER A 92 15.02 10.92 1.06
CA SER A 92 15.84 9.90 0.42
C SER A 92 15.04 8.62 0.13
N ILE A 93 14.16 8.22 1.05
CA ILE A 93 13.27 7.06 0.89
C ILE A 93 12.16 7.37 -0.14
N TYR A 94 11.53 8.54 -0.06
CA TYR A 94 10.54 8.98 -1.04
C TYR A 94 11.10 8.98 -2.46
N SER A 95 12.31 9.52 -2.63
CA SER A 95 13.00 9.55 -3.92
C SER A 95 13.23 8.15 -4.48
N GLU A 96 13.60 7.17 -3.64
CA GLU A 96 13.79 5.79 -4.08
C GLU A 96 12.45 5.12 -4.45
N MET A 97 11.39 5.33 -3.64
CA MET A 97 10.03 4.88 -3.96
C MET A 97 9.55 5.42 -5.31
N LYS A 98 9.78 6.72 -5.57
CA LYS A 98 9.42 7.36 -6.84
C LYS A 98 10.22 6.78 -8.01
N LYS A 99 11.54 6.60 -7.83
CA LYS A 99 12.46 6.05 -8.84
C LYS A 99 12.08 4.65 -9.29
N ILE A 100 11.64 3.78 -8.39
CA ILE A 100 11.19 2.43 -8.75
C ILE A 100 9.72 2.37 -9.17
N ASN A 101 9.03 3.52 -9.20
CA ASN A 101 7.60 3.61 -9.44
C ASN A 101 6.80 2.69 -8.50
N ILE A 102 6.96 2.87 -7.18
CA ILE A 102 6.37 2.00 -6.14
C ILE A 102 4.86 1.74 -6.34
N LEU A 103 4.14 2.69 -6.93
CA LEU A 103 2.70 2.60 -7.17
C LEU A 103 2.33 1.55 -8.24
N SER A 104 3.25 1.16 -9.13
CA SER A 104 2.99 0.10 -10.12
C SER A 104 3.19 -1.32 -9.59
N TYR A 105 3.73 -1.49 -8.38
CA TYR A 105 3.83 -2.82 -7.79
C TYR A 105 2.43 -3.33 -7.43
N PRO A 106 2.13 -4.62 -7.60
CA PRO A 106 0.87 -5.19 -7.12
C PRO A 106 0.82 -5.15 -5.59
N GLU A 107 -0.39 -5.24 -5.03
CA GLU A 107 -0.57 -5.32 -3.57
C GLU A 107 0.03 -6.60 -2.99
N ASN A 108 -0.21 -7.74 -3.65
CA ASN A 108 0.51 -8.98 -3.36
C ASN A 108 1.59 -9.16 -4.43
N PHE A 109 2.84 -8.96 -4.08
CA PHE A 109 3.97 -9.06 -5.00
C PHE A 109 4.56 -10.47 -4.96
N GLU A 110 4.38 -11.19 -6.06
CA GLU A 110 4.78 -12.59 -6.24
C GLU A 110 5.62 -12.72 -7.53
N PRO A 111 6.86 -12.21 -7.53
CA PRO A 111 7.73 -12.31 -8.69
C PRO A 111 8.13 -13.77 -8.93
N GLN A 112 8.61 -14.15 -10.13
CA GLN A 112 9.00 -15.54 -10.39
C GLN A 112 10.44 -15.79 -9.92
N GLY A 113 10.71 -17.00 -9.39
CA GLY A 113 12.03 -17.36 -8.88
C GLY A 113 12.20 -18.87 -8.75
N ASN A 114 13.45 -19.34 -8.88
CA ASN A 114 13.78 -20.77 -8.97
C ASN A 114 14.42 -21.32 -7.69
N VAL A 115 14.58 -20.49 -6.66
CA VAL A 115 15.30 -20.86 -5.42
C VAL A 115 14.36 -20.72 -4.25
N LEU A 116 13.95 -21.81 -3.63
CA LEU A 116 13.16 -21.77 -2.41
C LEU A 116 14.09 -21.70 -1.19
N GLN A 117 14.01 -20.61 -0.42
CA GLN A 117 14.77 -20.44 0.83
C GLN A 117 13.87 -20.49 2.06
N LYS A 118 14.37 -21.11 3.13
CA LYS A 118 13.76 -21.06 4.47
C LYS A 118 14.87 -20.88 5.53
N PRO A 119 14.64 -20.06 6.58
CA PRO A 119 13.51 -19.13 6.70
C PRO A 119 13.64 -17.98 5.67
N PHE A 120 12.52 -17.35 5.30
CA PHE A 120 12.50 -16.24 4.35
C PHE A 120 11.97 -14.95 4.99
N LYS A 121 12.42 -13.81 4.45
CA LYS A 121 11.93 -12.51 4.90
C LYS A 121 10.54 -12.25 4.34
N THR A 122 9.67 -11.71 5.18
CA THR A 122 8.38 -11.16 4.78
C THR A 122 8.43 -9.65 4.95
N TYR A 123 7.90 -8.92 3.98
CA TYR A 123 7.86 -7.47 3.96
C TYR A 123 6.43 -7.00 3.80
N THR A 124 6.07 -5.95 4.52
CA THR A 124 4.88 -5.15 4.19
C THR A 124 5.23 -3.68 4.21
N ILE A 125 4.68 -2.92 3.26
CA ILE A 125 4.77 -1.47 3.29
C ILE A 125 3.43 -0.86 2.96
N LYS A 126 3.00 0.07 3.81
CA LYS A 126 1.87 0.96 3.60
C LYS A 126 2.41 2.38 3.45
N ALA A 127 2.38 2.94 2.26
CA ALA A 127 2.75 4.33 1.99
C ALA A 127 1.50 5.21 1.91
N ILE A 128 1.57 6.40 2.48
CA ILE A 128 0.52 7.43 2.50
C ILE A 128 1.07 8.65 1.77
N TYR A 129 0.29 9.23 0.85
CA TYR A 129 0.69 10.38 0.03
C TYR A 129 -0.55 11.03 -0.58
N ASP A 130 -0.66 12.36 -0.53
CA ASP A 130 -1.81 13.13 -1.07
C ASP A 130 -3.19 12.53 -0.71
N GLY A 131 -3.35 12.08 0.54
CA GLY A 131 -4.58 11.45 1.03
C GLY A 131 -4.87 10.05 0.46
N LYS A 132 -3.91 9.44 -0.26
CA LYS A 132 -4.01 8.09 -0.84
C LYS A 132 -3.11 7.12 -0.09
N GLU A 133 -3.39 5.83 -0.28
CA GLU A 133 -2.61 4.74 0.30
C GLU A 133 -2.13 3.76 -0.78
N LYS A 134 -0.89 3.28 -0.62
CA LYS A 134 -0.35 2.15 -1.38
C LYS A 134 0.13 1.08 -0.43
N ASN A 135 -0.45 -0.12 -0.56
CA ASN A 135 -0.05 -1.32 0.18
C ASN A 135 0.72 -2.28 -0.73
N ILE A 136 1.77 -2.89 -0.19
CA ILE A 136 2.51 -3.99 -0.80
C ILE A 136 2.85 -5.01 0.30
N PHE A 137 2.58 -6.27 0.00
CA PHE A 137 2.96 -7.45 0.75
C PHE A 137 3.88 -8.32 -0.11
N TRP A 138 4.98 -8.80 0.45
CA TRP A 138 5.91 -9.67 -0.26
C TRP A 138 6.55 -10.70 0.66
N LYS A 139 6.41 -11.99 0.31
CA LYS A 139 7.23 -13.09 0.83
C LYS A 139 8.40 -13.29 -0.11
N ASP A 140 9.61 -12.92 0.33
CA ASP A 140 10.83 -13.07 -0.47
C ASP A 140 11.39 -14.49 -0.37
N GLU A 141 10.55 -15.49 -0.68
CA GLU A 141 10.85 -16.91 -0.51
C GLU A 141 11.60 -17.52 -1.70
N ASN A 142 11.45 -16.93 -2.89
CA ASN A 142 11.93 -17.52 -4.14
C ASN A 142 13.22 -16.87 -4.70
N MET A 143 13.81 -15.94 -3.94
CA MET A 143 14.99 -15.14 -4.30
C MET A 143 14.97 -14.58 -5.73
N SER A 144 13.79 -14.15 -6.20
CA SER A 144 13.61 -13.67 -7.56
C SER A 144 14.66 -12.63 -7.96
N LYS A 145 15.21 -12.83 -9.17
CA LYS A 145 16.13 -11.92 -9.85
C LYS A 145 15.41 -10.98 -10.82
N ASP A 146 14.09 -11.02 -10.85
CA ASP A 146 13.29 -10.07 -11.62
C ASP A 146 13.67 -8.65 -11.23
N LYS A 147 13.80 -7.77 -12.23
CA LYS A 147 14.22 -6.37 -12.02
C LYS A 147 13.40 -5.69 -10.91
N ASN A 148 12.08 -5.88 -10.93
CA ASN A 148 11.18 -5.29 -9.94
C ASN A 148 11.44 -5.85 -8.53
N ALA A 149 11.76 -7.15 -8.42
CA ALA A 149 12.09 -7.78 -7.14
C ALA A 149 13.41 -7.25 -6.58
N VAL A 150 14.44 -7.12 -7.43
CA VAL A 150 15.73 -6.52 -7.03
C VAL A 150 15.52 -5.08 -6.53
N GLN A 151 14.83 -4.26 -7.31
CA GLN A 151 14.56 -2.86 -6.97
C GLN A 151 13.77 -2.68 -5.66
N LEU A 152 12.74 -3.52 -5.44
CA LEU A 152 11.94 -3.45 -4.21
C LEU A 152 12.75 -3.91 -2.99
N ARG A 153 13.59 -4.95 -3.16
CA ARG A 153 14.50 -5.43 -2.12
C ARG A 153 15.53 -4.38 -1.74
N ASP A 154 16.06 -3.65 -2.71
CA ASP A 154 17.02 -2.56 -2.48
C ASP A 154 16.37 -1.40 -1.72
N LEU A 155 15.12 -1.02 -2.05
CA LEU A 155 14.35 -0.05 -1.27
C LEU A 155 14.18 -0.51 0.19
N PHE A 156 13.77 -1.76 0.40
CA PHE A 156 13.56 -2.30 1.74
C PHE A 156 14.85 -2.40 2.56
N LYS A 157 15.95 -2.79 1.91
CA LYS A 157 17.29 -2.77 2.52
C LYS A 157 17.68 -1.36 2.93
N LYS A 158 17.47 -0.36 2.06
CA LYS A 158 17.75 1.04 2.37
C LYS A 158 16.96 1.55 3.58
N ILE A 159 15.66 1.21 3.68
CA ILE A 159 14.84 1.57 4.84
C ILE A 159 15.39 0.90 6.11
N GLN A 160 15.73 -0.39 6.04
CA GLN A 160 16.34 -1.12 7.15
C GLN A 160 17.66 -0.49 7.60
N GLU A 161 18.60 -0.23 6.70
CA GLU A 161 19.88 0.42 7.01
C GLU A 161 19.68 1.82 7.61
N THR A 162 18.66 2.56 7.14
CA THR A 162 18.30 3.87 7.70
C THR A 162 17.86 3.75 9.17
N ILE A 163 17.05 2.74 9.51
CA ILE A 163 16.62 2.44 10.88
C ILE A 163 17.84 2.06 11.73
N GLU A 164 18.65 1.13 11.24
CA GLU A 164 19.80 0.55 11.96
C GLU A 164 20.92 1.58 12.21
N SER A 165 20.98 2.63 11.39
CA SER A 165 21.91 3.75 11.59
C SER A 165 21.57 4.64 12.80
N LYS A 166 20.34 4.58 13.33
CA LYS A 166 19.89 5.47 14.41
C LYS A 166 20.47 5.07 15.76
N GLU A 167 20.93 6.06 16.52
CA GLU A 167 21.49 5.85 17.86
C GLU A 167 20.50 5.15 18.80
N ASP A 168 19.21 5.47 18.71
CA ASP A 168 18.19 4.81 19.54
C ASP A 168 17.99 3.34 19.16
N TYR A 169 18.18 2.98 17.89
CA TYR A 169 18.20 1.57 17.48
C TYR A 169 19.42 0.84 18.01
N LYS A 170 20.61 1.46 17.93
CA LYS A 170 21.88 0.86 18.37
C LYS A 170 21.92 0.54 19.87
N LYS A 171 21.13 1.24 20.68
CA LYS A 171 20.98 1.00 22.12
C LYS A 171 20.09 -0.20 22.44
N LEU A 172 19.35 -0.74 21.47
CA LEU A 172 18.46 -1.88 21.69
C LEU A 172 19.28 -3.16 21.95
N PRO A 173 18.81 -4.04 22.85
CA PRO A 173 19.46 -5.32 23.06
C PRO A 173 19.42 -6.19 21.79
N ILE A 174 20.33 -7.14 21.72
CA ILE A 174 20.35 -8.18 20.69
C ILE A 174 19.39 -9.30 21.15
N PRO A 175 18.54 -9.86 20.27
CA PRO A 175 17.73 -11.02 20.60
C PRO A 175 18.57 -12.18 21.16
N GLN A 176 18.09 -12.85 22.22
CA GLN A 176 18.82 -13.99 22.80
C GLN A 176 18.57 -15.32 22.07
N SER A 177 17.55 -15.37 21.22
CA SER A 177 17.17 -16.55 20.45
C SER A 177 17.21 -16.29 18.94
N GLY A 178 17.34 -17.38 18.18
CA GLY A 178 17.25 -17.39 16.73
C GLY A 178 15.91 -17.92 16.23
N TYR A 179 15.70 -17.83 14.93
CA TYR A 179 14.62 -18.56 14.26
C TYR A 179 15.08 -19.99 13.98
N GLU A 180 14.20 -20.96 14.24
CA GLU A 180 14.37 -22.37 13.84
C GLU A 180 14.12 -22.56 12.33
#